data_AF-A0A7Y2NG06-F1
#
_entry.id   AF-A0A7Y2NG06-F1
#
_cell.length_a   1.000
_cell.length_b   1.000
_cell.length_c   1.000
_cell.angle_alpha   90.00
_cell.angle_beta   90.00
_cell.angle_gamma   90.00
#
_symmetry.space_group_name_H-M   'P 1'
#
loop_
_entity.id
_entity.type
_entity.pdbx_description
1 polymer ?
#
loop_
_entity_poly.entity_id
_entity_poly.type
_entity_poly.pdbx_seq_one_letter_code
_entity_poly.pdbx_strand_id
1 'polypeptide(L)'
;MARIKRTYGPGEVPSPLRWRPRVSIIGIILGTLGGLGFVIYLQQSGWLVLDRALSLQGLIGGALSGILIPSVIYAFTVRRYNKRLSAFTGKTRPRTATAMVWLLAVPLVAALVSATPALATVEGPCTVTINGIDIGGLQPTADDAIVVQEADLLVGQVTHPSEWQAGSIDLHYAGFSVTIVDEFDEVVNDEDAVDTGASISVGSAEVADLATYGTGVYAFFGAAVMESGAECSASFAIKLDKPALETPIGIAAAATAAIGAVAAAGVAINGIREGSGLVGGLEDHLGGLGTPPSAGGDTYTDEEIGGAVMDALEDLPIGEPTGTPPGEVPDTYTDEEIGGAAMDALEDLPIGEAGDGTGADTSPTQPVEPDGTGS
;
A
#
# COMPACT_ATOMS: atom_id res chain seq x y z
N MET A 1 -0.25 -20.48 -35.48
CA MET A 1 1.11 -21.07 -35.33
C MET A 1 1.03 -22.59 -35.51
N ALA A 2 1.75 -23.15 -36.48
CA ALA A 2 1.80 -24.61 -36.67
C ALA A 2 2.60 -25.26 -35.53
N ARG A 3 1.95 -26.07 -34.70
CA ARG A 3 2.58 -26.77 -33.57
C ARG A 3 3.39 -27.95 -34.14
N ILE A 4 4.70 -27.77 -34.33
CA ILE A 4 5.59 -28.83 -34.82
C ILE A 4 5.62 -29.95 -33.77
N LYS A 5 4.95 -31.08 -34.06
CA LYS A 5 5.10 -32.31 -33.28
C LYS A 5 6.47 -32.91 -33.57
N ARG A 6 7.40 -32.82 -32.62
CA ARG A 6 8.62 -33.66 -32.66
C ARG A 6 8.21 -35.09 -32.30
N THR A 7 8.30 -36.01 -33.26
CA THR A 7 8.30 -37.45 -32.99
C THR A 7 9.69 -37.85 -32.54
N TYR A 8 9.82 -38.24 -31.28
CA TYR A 8 11.06 -38.82 -30.77
C TYR A 8 11.16 -40.29 -31.20
N GLY A 9 12.36 -40.73 -31.54
CA GLY A 9 12.61 -42.10 -31.94
C GLY A 9 12.46 -43.08 -30.76
N PRO A 10 12.09 -44.35 -31.01
CA PRO A 10 12.09 -45.39 -29.98
C PRO A 10 13.51 -45.57 -29.44
N GLY A 11 13.77 -45.03 -28.24
CA GLY A 11 15.08 -45.06 -27.58
C GLY A 11 15.57 -43.71 -27.05
N GLU A 12 14.97 -42.59 -27.46
CA GLU A 12 15.31 -41.28 -26.91
C GLU A 12 14.60 -41.05 -25.57
N VAL A 13 15.31 -41.33 -24.47
CA VAL A 13 14.81 -41.01 -23.14
C VAL A 13 14.80 -39.48 -22.97
N PRO A 14 13.65 -38.86 -22.65
CA PRO A 14 13.57 -37.43 -22.47
C PRO A 14 14.57 -36.96 -21.41
N SER A 15 15.33 -35.93 -21.73
CA SER A 15 16.33 -35.39 -20.83
C SER A 15 15.66 -34.63 -19.68
N PRO A 16 16.22 -34.70 -18.45
CA PRO A 16 15.72 -33.93 -17.32
C PRO A 16 15.69 -32.44 -17.62
N LEU A 17 14.61 -31.77 -17.22
CA LEU A 17 14.52 -30.32 -17.31
C LEU A 17 15.42 -29.68 -16.26
N ARG A 18 16.28 -28.75 -16.69
CA ARG A 18 17.03 -27.89 -15.77
C ARG A 18 16.17 -26.67 -15.47
N TRP A 19 15.98 -26.36 -14.19
CA TRP A 19 15.33 -25.12 -13.80
C TRP A 19 16.16 -23.92 -14.29
N ARG A 20 15.47 -22.89 -14.75
CA ARG A 20 16.03 -21.58 -15.09
C ARG A 20 15.09 -20.53 -14.49
N PRO A 21 15.62 -19.52 -13.78
CA PRO A 21 14.79 -18.42 -13.31
C PRO A 21 14.15 -17.71 -14.51
N ARG A 22 12.88 -17.34 -14.37
CA ARG A 22 12.12 -16.59 -15.38
C ARG A 22 11.83 -15.22 -14.82
N VAL A 23 12.30 -14.19 -15.51
CA VAL A 23 11.97 -12.80 -15.21
C VAL A 23 10.81 -12.42 -16.11
N SER A 24 9.70 -12.00 -15.53
CA SER A 24 8.53 -11.49 -16.24
C SER A 24 8.45 -9.98 -16.04
N ILE A 25 8.56 -9.20 -17.12
CA ILE A 25 8.44 -7.74 -17.06
C ILE A 25 7.03 -7.35 -16.56
N ILE A 26 6.00 -8.01 -17.09
CA ILE A 26 4.61 -7.83 -16.66
C ILE A 26 4.46 -8.17 -15.17
N GLY A 27 5.09 -9.26 -14.73
CA GLY A 27 5.10 -9.64 -13.31
C GLY A 27 5.73 -8.58 -12.42
N ILE A 28 6.84 -7.96 -12.85
CA ILE A 28 7.48 -6.86 -12.13
C ILE A 28 6.53 -5.66 -12.03
N ILE A 29 5.94 -5.23 -13.16
CA ILE A 29 5.06 -4.04 -13.19
C ILE A 29 3.83 -4.26 -12.30
N LEU A 30 3.12 -5.38 -12.47
CA LEU A 30 1.93 -5.69 -11.67
C LEU A 30 2.28 -5.92 -10.20
N GLY A 31 3.44 -6.52 -9.94
CA GLY A 31 3.98 -6.65 -8.59
C GLY A 31 4.24 -5.30 -7.94
N THR A 32 4.91 -4.36 -8.63
CA THR A 32 5.18 -3.01 -8.12
C THR A 32 3.90 -2.24 -7.83
N LEU A 33 2.92 -2.31 -8.74
CA LEU A 33 1.63 -1.64 -8.56
C LEU A 33 0.85 -2.23 -7.39
N GLY A 34 0.81 -3.56 -7.27
CA GLY A 34 0.19 -4.25 -6.15
C GLY A 34 0.87 -3.93 -4.81
N GLY A 35 2.20 -3.89 -4.80
CA GLY A 35 2.98 -3.53 -3.61
C GLY A 35 2.75 -2.10 -3.16
N LEU A 36 2.70 -1.14 -4.09
CA LEU A 36 2.38 0.26 -3.79
C LEU A 36 0.93 0.40 -3.32
N GLY A 37 -0.03 -0.19 -4.04
CA GLY A 37 -1.45 -0.16 -3.67
C GLY A 37 -1.71 -0.75 -2.28
N PHE A 38 -1.03 -1.85 -1.94
CA PHE A 38 -1.11 -2.47 -0.62
C PHE A 38 -0.62 -1.54 0.50
N VAL A 39 0.51 -0.85 0.28
CA VAL A 39 1.05 0.07 1.28
C VAL A 39 0.17 1.30 1.45
N ILE A 40 -0.38 1.86 0.36
CA ILE A 40 -1.35 2.96 0.42
C ILE A 40 -2.60 2.50 1.17
N TYR A 41 -3.11 1.29 0.91
CA TYR A 41 -4.26 0.74 1.61
C TYR A 41 -4.03 0.60 3.13
N LEU A 42 -2.83 0.15 3.55
CA LEU A 42 -2.47 0.08 4.97
C LEU A 42 -2.43 1.47 5.64
N GLN A 43 -2.04 2.50 4.89
CA GLN A 43 -2.10 3.87 5.39
C GLN A 43 -3.55 4.34 5.54
N GLN A 44 -4.39 4.12 4.53
CA GLN A 44 -5.81 4.52 4.53
C GLN A 44 -6.60 3.84 5.65
N SER A 45 -6.32 2.57 5.91
CA SER A 45 -6.92 1.84 7.04
C SER A 45 -6.42 2.33 8.40
N GLY A 46 -5.41 3.21 8.42
CA GLY A 46 -4.83 3.79 9.62
C GLY A 46 -4.04 2.79 10.45
N TRP A 47 -3.39 1.82 9.79
CA TRP A 47 -2.52 0.82 10.43
C TRP A 47 -1.07 1.28 10.46
N LEU A 48 -0.64 2.07 9.46
CA LEU A 48 0.74 2.53 9.31
C LEU A 48 0.78 3.99 8.86
N VAL A 49 1.82 4.71 9.27
CA VAL A 49 2.16 6.03 8.71
C VAL A 49 3.03 5.80 7.48
N LEU A 50 2.60 6.32 6.33
CA LEU A 50 3.34 6.08 5.08
C LEU A 50 4.50 7.05 4.92
N ASP A 51 5.69 6.60 5.34
CA ASP A 51 6.93 7.27 5.00
C ASP A 51 7.43 6.89 3.59
N ARG A 52 8.26 7.74 2.98
CA ARG A 52 8.94 7.48 1.70
C ARG A 52 9.68 6.15 1.72
N ALA A 53 10.26 5.79 2.87
CA ALA A 53 10.92 4.50 3.06
C ALA A 53 9.95 3.32 2.87
N LEU A 54 8.73 3.40 3.45
CA LEU A 54 7.70 2.37 3.31
C LEU A 54 7.14 2.31 1.89
N SER A 55 6.95 3.45 1.21
CA SER A 55 6.56 3.45 -0.21
C SER A 55 7.60 2.77 -1.09
N LEU A 56 8.88 3.09 -0.87
CA LEU A 56 9.99 2.46 -1.59
C LEU A 56 10.07 0.96 -1.29
N GLN A 57 9.86 0.57 -0.03
CA GLN A 57 9.79 -0.83 0.39
C GLN A 57 8.62 -1.57 -0.25
N GLY A 58 7.45 -0.96 -0.34
CA GLY A 58 6.28 -1.50 -1.06
C GLY A 58 6.58 -1.73 -2.53
N LEU A 59 7.20 -0.75 -3.20
CA LEU A 59 7.63 -0.87 -4.59
C LEU A 59 8.66 -1.99 -4.79
N ILE A 60 9.71 -2.03 -3.97
CA ILE A 60 10.77 -3.05 -4.06
C ILE A 60 10.19 -4.44 -3.75
N GLY A 61 9.40 -4.55 -2.69
CA GLY A 61 8.73 -5.80 -2.28
C GLY A 61 7.80 -6.31 -3.37
N GLY A 62 7.02 -5.42 -3.97
CA GLY A 62 6.17 -5.69 -5.12
C GLY A 62 6.95 -6.12 -6.36
N ALA A 63 8.03 -5.42 -6.74
CA ALA A 63 8.88 -5.82 -7.85
C ALA A 63 9.47 -7.22 -7.66
N LEU A 64 9.96 -7.49 -6.44
CA LEU A 64 10.58 -8.77 -6.10
C LEU A 64 9.55 -9.90 -6.06
N SER A 65 8.34 -9.66 -5.57
CA SER A 65 7.26 -10.65 -5.64
C SER A 65 6.94 -11.00 -7.10
N GLY A 66 6.90 -9.99 -7.97
CA GLY A 66 6.75 -10.13 -9.42
C GLY A 66 7.84 -10.97 -10.12
N ILE A 67 9.06 -11.00 -9.57
CA ILE A 67 10.18 -11.82 -10.08
C ILE A 67 10.17 -13.23 -9.49
N LEU A 68 9.92 -13.32 -8.18
CA LEU A 68 10.02 -14.55 -7.42
C LEU A 68 8.86 -15.49 -7.72
N ILE A 69 7.62 -15.00 -7.75
CA ILE A 69 6.43 -15.82 -7.93
C ILE A 69 6.50 -16.64 -9.24
N PRO A 70 6.75 -16.06 -10.43
CA PRO A 70 6.84 -16.85 -11.67
C PRO A 70 7.99 -17.86 -11.64
N SER A 71 9.12 -17.50 -11.02
CA SER A 71 10.30 -18.36 -10.90
C SER A 71 10.07 -19.56 -9.97
N VAL A 72 9.38 -19.34 -8.85
CA VAL A 72 8.99 -20.38 -7.88
C VAL A 72 8.03 -21.37 -8.52
N ILE A 73 7.01 -20.87 -9.23
CA ILE A 73 6.00 -21.70 -9.89
C ILE A 73 6.65 -22.58 -10.96
N TYR A 74 7.53 -21.99 -11.77
CA TYR A 74 8.31 -22.77 -12.74
C TYR A 74 9.21 -23.83 -12.07
N ALA A 75 9.78 -23.52 -10.90
CA ALA A 75 10.57 -24.49 -10.13
C ALA A 75 9.72 -25.69 -9.69
N PHE A 76 8.49 -25.44 -9.20
CA PHE A 76 7.55 -26.51 -8.84
C PHE A 76 7.17 -27.37 -10.05
N THR A 77 6.88 -26.75 -11.19
CA THR A 77 6.60 -27.45 -12.45
C THR A 77 7.75 -28.35 -12.88
N VAL A 78 8.98 -27.82 -12.91
CA VAL A 78 10.19 -28.61 -13.26
C VAL A 78 10.43 -29.73 -12.26
N ARG A 79 10.17 -29.51 -10.97
CA ARG A 79 10.27 -30.53 -9.94
C ARG A 79 9.24 -31.64 -10.14
N ARG A 80 7.98 -31.31 -10.43
CA ARG A 80 6.90 -32.28 -10.70
C ARG A 80 7.25 -33.13 -11.93
N TYR A 81 7.69 -32.48 -13.01
CA TYR A 81 8.15 -33.15 -14.23
C TYR A 81 9.33 -34.11 -13.95
N ASN A 82 10.39 -33.63 -13.30
CA ASN A 82 11.57 -34.44 -13.02
C ASN A 82 11.30 -35.57 -12.02
N LYS A 83 10.39 -35.36 -11.04
CA LYS A 83 9.95 -36.41 -10.11
C LYS A 83 9.29 -37.55 -10.88
N ARG A 84 8.37 -37.24 -11.80
CA ARG A 84 7.73 -38.24 -12.66
C ARG A 84 8.76 -38.96 -13.53
N LEU A 85 9.64 -38.22 -14.22
CA LEU A 85 10.72 -38.80 -15.02
C LEU A 85 11.66 -39.72 -14.21
N SER A 86 11.97 -39.37 -12.96
CA SER A 86 12.81 -40.21 -12.09
C SER A 86 12.14 -41.51 -11.68
N ALA A 87 10.82 -41.50 -11.47
CA ALA A 87 10.04 -42.70 -11.18
C ALA A 87 10.07 -43.69 -12.36
N PHE A 88 9.96 -43.17 -13.60
CA PHE A 88 10.06 -44.00 -14.81
C PHE A 88 11.47 -44.53 -15.08
N THR A 89 12.51 -43.73 -14.81
CA THR A 89 13.90 -44.13 -15.10
C THR A 89 14.57 -44.93 -13.99
N GLY A 90 13.93 -45.06 -12.81
CA GLY A 90 14.50 -45.74 -11.64
C GLY A 90 15.74 -45.08 -11.04
N LYS A 91 16.14 -43.89 -11.52
CA LYS A 91 17.32 -43.16 -11.02
C LYS A 91 16.90 -42.15 -9.95
N THR A 92 17.18 -42.46 -8.68
CA THR A 92 17.11 -41.50 -7.57
C THR A 92 18.08 -40.35 -7.81
N ARG A 93 17.58 -39.12 -7.91
CA ARG A 93 18.40 -37.91 -8.03
C ARG A 93 18.39 -37.06 -6.76
N PRO A 94 19.50 -36.34 -6.49
CA PRO A 94 19.63 -35.49 -5.31
C PRO A 94 18.67 -34.29 -5.34
N ARG A 95 18.06 -33.99 -4.18
CA ARG A 95 17.02 -32.97 -3.93
C ARG A 95 17.55 -31.53 -3.79
N THR A 96 18.61 -31.14 -4.47
CA THR A 96 19.38 -29.94 -4.08
C THR A 96 18.80 -28.58 -4.51
N ALA A 97 17.81 -28.50 -5.39
CA ALA A 97 17.41 -27.22 -6.00
C ALA A 97 16.36 -26.38 -5.23
N THR A 98 15.80 -26.88 -4.11
CA THR A 98 14.65 -26.21 -3.45
C THR A 98 14.97 -25.39 -2.21
N ALA A 99 16.15 -25.59 -1.60
CA ALA A 99 16.55 -24.82 -0.43
C ALA A 99 16.89 -23.34 -0.79
N MET A 100 17.35 -23.08 -2.01
CA MET A 100 17.85 -21.76 -2.41
C MET A 100 16.74 -20.70 -2.58
N VAL A 101 15.53 -21.11 -2.97
CA VAL A 101 14.39 -20.20 -3.17
C VAL A 101 13.84 -19.71 -1.83
N TRP A 102 13.71 -20.61 -0.85
CA TRP A 102 13.26 -20.25 0.51
C TRP A 102 14.27 -19.38 1.24
N LEU A 103 15.57 -19.61 1.02
CA LEU A 103 16.63 -18.78 1.61
C LEU A 103 16.65 -17.33 1.12
N LEU A 104 16.04 -17.03 -0.03
CA LEU A 104 15.93 -15.66 -0.55
C LEU A 104 14.63 -14.95 -0.12
N ALA A 105 13.53 -15.68 0.05
CA ALA A 105 12.24 -15.09 0.41
C ALA A 105 12.19 -14.62 1.87
N VAL A 106 12.73 -15.40 2.81
CA VAL A 106 12.70 -15.10 4.26
C VAL A 106 13.46 -13.81 4.64
N PRO A 107 14.72 -13.58 4.21
CA PRO A 107 15.43 -12.34 4.56
C PRO A 107 14.80 -11.10 3.94
N LEU A 108 14.10 -11.25 2.81
CA LEU A 108 13.40 -10.12 2.20
C LEU A 108 12.24 -9.64 3.08
N VAL A 109 11.43 -10.57 3.58
CA VAL A 109 10.33 -10.25 4.51
C VAL A 109 10.89 -9.66 5.80
N ALA A 110 11.99 -10.21 6.35
CA ALA A 110 12.62 -9.67 7.55
C ALA A 110 13.17 -8.24 7.36
N ALA A 111 13.74 -7.93 6.20
CA ALA A 111 14.24 -6.59 5.88
C ALA A 111 13.12 -5.54 5.71
N LEU A 112 11.94 -5.96 5.24
CA LEU A 112 10.77 -5.10 5.12
C LEU A 112 10.19 -4.72 6.49
N VAL A 113 10.36 -5.54 7.52
CA VAL A 113 9.83 -5.28 8.88
C VAL A 113 10.77 -4.41 9.72
N SER A 114 12.04 -4.22 9.32
CA SER A 114 13.03 -3.48 10.10
C SER A 114 13.06 -1.96 9.85
N ALA A 115 12.05 -1.38 9.20
CA ALA A 115 11.96 0.07 9.07
C ALA A 115 11.81 0.69 10.47
N THR A 116 12.79 1.51 10.89
CA THR A 116 12.69 2.24 12.15
C THR A 116 11.57 3.28 12.02
N PRO A 117 10.59 3.30 12.94
CA PRO A 117 9.58 4.34 12.94
C PRO A 117 10.28 5.70 13.09
N ALA A 118 9.82 6.70 12.34
CA ALA A 118 10.17 8.08 12.65
C ALA A 118 9.67 8.34 14.09
N LEU A 119 10.52 8.87 14.95
CA LEU A 119 10.11 9.25 16.31
C LEU A 119 9.51 10.65 16.24
N ALA A 120 8.42 10.86 16.96
CA ALA A 120 7.81 12.17 17.12
C ALA A 120 8.57 12.77 18.26
N THR A 121 9.27 13.82 17.93
CA THR A 121 10.19 14.47 18.83
C THR A 121 9.88 15.94 18.72
N VAL A 122 9.45 16.51 19.83
CA VAL A 122 9.57 17.94 20.05
C VAL A 122 11.04 18.18 20.40
N GLU A 123 11.79 18.76 19.48
CA GLU A 123 13.17 19.15 19.70
C GLU A 123 13.26 20.66 19.89
N GLY A 124 13.88 21.08 20.99
CA GLY A 124 14.08 22.50 21.31
C GLY A 124 13.36 22.97 22.57
N PRO A 125 13.46 24.26 22.90
CA PRO A 125 12.91 24.85 24.12
C PRO A 125 11.44 25.24 24.00
N CYS A 126 10.63 24.45 23.28
CA CYS A 126 9.22 24.71 23.03
C CYS A 126 8.33 23.60 23.61
N THR A 127 7.07 23.95 23.87
CA THR A 127 6.01 22.98 24.16
C THR A 127 4.90 23.16 23.15
N VAL A 128 4.47 22.08 22.52
CA VAL A 128 3.44 22.09 21.49
C VAL A 128 2.25 21.30 22.01
N THR A 129 1.06 21.89 21.88
CA THR A 129 -0.20 21.19 22.15
C THR A 129 -1.11 21.25 20.93
N ILE A 130 -1.76 20.14 20.59
CA ILE A 130 -2.76 20.08 19.53
C ILE A 130 -4.10 19.75 20.18
N ASN A 131 -5.11 20.61 20.03
CA ASN A 131 -6.40 20.48 20.71
C ASN A 131 -6.26 20.30 22.24
N GLY A 132 -5.25 20.95 22.84
CA GLY A 132 -4.92 20.86 24.26
C GLY A 132 -4.16 19.60 24.69
N ILE A 133 -3.79 18.71 23.76
CA ILE A 133 -2.97 17.52 24.02
C ILE A 133 -1.50 17.87 23.79
N ASP A 134 -0.66 17.70 24.81
CA ASP A 134 0.80 17.86 24.70
C ASP A 134 1.40 16.73 23.84
N ILE A 135 2.04 17.10 22.73
CA ILE A 135 2.62 16.14 21.79
C ILE A 135 4.05 15.71 22.15
N GLY A 136 4.69 16.33 23.16
CA GLY A 136 6.07 16.05 23.56
C GLY A 136 6.34 14.60 24.01
N GLY A 137 5.29 13.81 24.28
CA GLY A 137 5.39 12.40 24.65
C GLY A 137 4.77 11.42 23.65
N LEU A 138 4.18 11.89 22.55
CA LEU A 138 3.54 11.03 21.56
C LEU A 138 4.55 10.58 20.51
N GLN A 139 4.41 9.36 19.99
CA GLN A 139 5.14 8.92 18.79
C GLN A 139 4.27 9.22 17.55
N PRO A 140 4.82 9.45 16.33
CA PRO A 140 4.05 9.76 15.13
C PRO A 140 3.69 8.40 14.50
N THR A 141 3.09 7.54 15.31
CA THR A 141 2.68 6.20 14.93
C THR A 141 1.17 6.16 14.88
N ALA A 142 0.62 5.15 14.21
CA ALA A 142 -0.83 5.00 14.12
C ALA A 142 -1.49 4.78 15.49
N ASP A 143 -0.75 4.21 16.46
CA ASP A 143 -1.26 3.91 17.80
C ASP A 143 -1.29 5.14 18.71
N ASP A 144 -0.35 6.06 18.53
CA ASP A 144 -0.23 7.31 19.30
C ASP A 144 -0.83 8.53 18.55
N ALA A 145 -1.41 8.31 17.38
CA ALA A 145 -2.00 9.37 16.57
C ALA A 145 -3.22 10.00 17.26
N ILE A 146 -3.33 11.33 17.16
CA ILE A 146 -4.49 12.06 17.66
C ILE A 146 -5.67 11.77 16.74
N VAL A 147 -6.71 11.12 17.28
CA VAL A 147 -7.90 10.77 16.51
C VAL A 147 -8.78 12.01 16.37
N VAL A 148 -9.15 12.33 15.14
CA VAL A 148 -9.99 13.49 14.80
C VAL A 148 -11.10 13.09 13.83
N GLN A 149 -12.20 13.81 13.88
CA GLN A 149 -13.31 13.70 12.95
C GLN A 149 -13.20 14.73 11.83
N GLU A 150 -13.85 14.47 10.69
CA GLU A 150 -13.83 15.36 9.52
C GLU A 150 -14.35 16.78 9.81
N ALA A 151 -15.27 16.92 10.77
CA ALA A 151 -15.82 18.20 11.20
C ALA A 151 -15.00 18.90 12.30
N ASP A 152 -13.92 18.29 12.78
CA ASP A 152 -13.10 18.88 13.83
C ASP A 152 -12.22 20.01 13.26
N LEU A 153 -11.83 20.92 14.16
CA LEU A 153 -10.84 21.95 13.89
C LEU A 153 -9.54 21.55 14.57
N LEU A 154 -8.42 21.61 13.83
CA LEU A 154 -7.10 21.41 14.41
C LEU A 154 -6.58 22.74 14.94
N VAL A 155 -6.47 22.86 16.25
CA VAL A 155 -5.90 24.04 16.91
C VAL A 155 -4.54 23.67 17.48
N GLY A 156 -3.48 24.15 16.82
CA GLY A 156 -2.12 24.02 17.31
C GLY A 156 -1.74 25.22 18.17
N GLN A 157 -1.25 24.96 19.38
CA GLN A 157 -0.69 25.97 20.25
C GLN A 157 0.77 25.65 20.53
N VAL A 158 1.65 26.63 20.32
CA VAL A 158 3.06 26.51 20.68
C VAL A 158 3.40 27.55 21.73
N THR A 159 4.04 27.08 22.81
CA THR A 159 4.54 27.91 23.90
C THR A 159 6.06 27.95 23.82
N HIS A 160 6.63 29.16 23.81
CA HIS A 160 8.07 29.37 23.69
C HIS A 160 8.52 30.65 24.43
N PRO A 161 9.75 30.73 25.00
CA PRO A 161 10.27 31.91 25.71
C PRO A 161 10.63 33.15 24.86
N SER A 162 10.53 33.11 23.53
CA SER A 162 10.91 34.21 22.64
C SER A 162 10.03 34.26 21.38
N GLU A 163 10.02 35.42 20.72
CA GLU A 163 9.28 35.69 19.47
C GLU A 163 9.76 34.81 18.30
N TRP A 164 8.83 34.55 17.38
CA TRP A 164 9.03 33.73 16.19
C TRP A 164 9.61 34.59 15.08
N GLN A 165 10.66 34.09 14.42
CA GLN A 165 11.23 34.75 13.26
C GLN A 165 10.70 34.16 11.95
N ALA A 166 10.62 32.83 11.88
CA ALA A 166 10.12 32.10 10.73
C ALA A 166 9.71 30.68 11.13
N GLY A 167 8.88 30.04 10.33
CA GLY A 167 8.62 28.60 10.46
C GLY A 167 7.65 28.09 9.42
N SER A 168 7.59 26.77 9.31
CA SER A 168 6.75 26.06 8.36
C SER A 168 6.08 24.85 9.00
N ILE A 169 4.96 24.45 8.41
CA ILE A 169 4.27 23.20 8.74
C ILE A 169 4.08 22.40 7.46
N ASP A 170 4.71 21.24 7.42
CA ASP A 170 4.63 20.28 6.33
C ASP A 170 3.73 19.11 6.70
N LEU A 171 2.81 18.78 5.79
CA LEU A 171 2.00 17.58 5.81
C LEU A 171 2.67 16.49 4.99
N HIS A 172 2.94 15.37 5.66
CA HIS A 172 3.42 14.14 5.05
C HIS A 172 2.30 13.14 4.93
N TYR A 173 1.95 12.79 3.69
CA TYR A 173 0.88 11.86 3.40
C TYR A 173 1.15 11.10 2.10
N ALA A 174 0.98 9.78 2.15
CA ALA A 174 1.17 8.91 1.00
C ALA A 174 2.57 9.01 0.33
N GLY A 175 3.60 9.36 1.10
CA GLY A 175 4.96 9.63 0.60
C GLY A 175 5.15 11.01 -0.07
N PHE A 176 4.08 11.81 -0.18
CA PHE A 176 4.12 13.20 -0.59
C PHE A 176 4.32 14.11 0.62
N SER A 177 4.87 15.29 0.35
CA SER A 177 5.05 16.37 1.32
C SER A 177 4.37 17.60 0.76
N VAL A 178 3.43 18.19 1.50
CA VAL A 178 2.72 19.41 1.13
C VAL A 178 2.93 20.42 2.25
N THR A 179 3.49 21.57 1.93
CA THR A 179 3.62 22.66 2.90
C THR A 179 2.26 23.32 3.07
N ILE A 180 1.70 23.26 4.28
CA ILE A 180 0.40 23.87 4.62
C ILE A 180 0.61 25.36 4.98
N VAL A 181 1.70 25.66 5.69
CA VAL A 181 2.07 27.00 6.12
C VAL A 181 3.53 27.20 5.78
N ASP A 182 3.84 28.15 4.88
CA ASP A 182 5.20 28.39 4.35
C ASP A 182 5.90 29.57 5.08
N GLU A 183 5.15 30.56 5.56
CA GLU A 183 5.68 31.66 6.39
C GLU A 183 4.64 32.07 7.44
N PHE A 184 5.05 32.12 8.72
CA PHE A 184 4.21 32.61 9.82
C PHE A 184 4.01 34.14 9.82
N ASP A 185 4.48 34.85 8.80
CA ASP A 185 4.45 36.32 8.70
C ASP A 185 3.02 36.90 8.74
N GLU A 186 1.98 36.11 8.44
CA GLU A 186 0.56 36.50 8.54
C GLU A 186 -0.14 36.01 9.82
N VAL A 187 0.51 35.19 10.66
CA VAL A 187 -0.09 34.75 11.93
C VAL A 187 0.02 35.89 12.93
N VAL A 188 -1.08 36.64 13.02
CA VAL A 188 -1.35 37.78 13.90
C VAL A 188 -0.55 37.68 15.21
N ASN A 189 0.60 38.36 15.25
CA ASN A 189 1.20 38.81 16.50
C ASN A 189 0.22 39.84 17.07
N ASP A 190 -0.75 39.37 17.84
CA ASP A 190 -1.55 40.26 18.68
C ASP A 190 -0.54 40.88 19.65
N GLU A 191 -0.21 42.16 19.46
CA GLU A 191 0.86 42.87 20.18
C GLU A 191 0.67 42.80 21.72
N ASP A 192 -0.52 42.42 22.18
CA ASP A 192 -0.87 42.23 23.59
C ASP A 192 -0.51 40.83 24.17
N ALA A 193 -0.11 39.83 23.35
CA ALA A 193 0.15 38.47 23.83
C ALA A 193 1.54 38.28 24.49
N VAL A 194 2.50 39.16 24.20
CA VAL A 194 3.93 38.97 24.51
C VAL A 194 4.24 38.98 26.02
N ASP A 195 3.43 39.68 26.83
CA ASP A 195 3.77 39.92 28.25
C ASP A 195 3.39 38.77 29.23
N THR A 196 2.74 37.69 28.77
CA THR A 196 2.20 36.65 29.68
C THR A 196 2.71 35.22 29.47
N GLY A 197 3.73 35.01 28.63
CA GLY A 197 4.15 33.66 28.24
C GLY A 197 3.26 33.13 27.11
N ALA A 198 3.23 33.90 26.01
CA ALA A 198 2.34 33.76 24.89
C ALA A 198 2.22 32.31 24.38
N SER A 199 1.01 31.75 24.50
CA SER A 199 0.57 30.65 23.66
C SER A 199 0.13 31.25 22.33
N ILE A 200 0.88 31.01 21.26
CA ILE A 200 0.47 31.43 19.91
C ILE A 200 -0.40 30.32 19.34
N SER A 201 -1.62 30.67 18.89
CA SER A 201 -2.46 29.77 18.11
C SER A 201 -1.95 29.80 16.67
N VAL A 202 -1.32 28.70 16.24
CA VAL A 202 -0.57 28.61 14.98
C VAL A 202 -1.50 28.34 13.78
N GLY A 203 -2.66 29.02 13.76
CA GLY A 203 -3.71 28.80 12.78
C GLY A 203 -4.65 27.65 13.14
N SER A 204 -5.69 27.54 12.34
CA SER A 204 -6.68 26.47 12.41
C SER A 204 -6.86 25.88 11.03
N ALA A 205 -6.65 24.57 10.88
CA ALA A 205 -6.96 23.86 9.66
C ALA A 205 -8.27 23.09 9.85
N GLU A 206 -9.20 23.24 8.91
CA GLU A 206 -10.39 22.39 8.87
C GLU A 206 -9.95 20.98 8.48
N VAL A 207 -10.32 19.97 9.28
CA VAL A 207 -9.98 18.57 8.97
C VAL A 207 -10.62 18.13 7.65
N ALA A 208 -11.72 18.76 7.24
CA ALA A 208 -12.37 18.54 5.95
C ALA A 208 -11.41 18.75 4.75
N ASP A 209 -10.53 19.75 4.82
CA ASP A 209 -9.55 19.98 3.75
C ASP A 209 -8.54 18.83 3.67
N LEU A 210 -8.11 18.31 4.83
CA LEU A 210 -7.21 17.14 4.90
C LEU A 210 -7.90 15.85 4.41
N ALA A 211 -9.19 15.71 4.68
CA ALA A 211 -10.00 14.59 4.25
C ALA A 211 -10.13 14.49 2.72
N THR A 212 -9.91 15.59 2.00
CA THR A 212 -9.84 15.61 0.53
C THR A 212 -8.70 14.71 0.02
N TYR A 213 -7.61 14.59 0.78
CA TYR A 213 -6.49 13.71 0.43
C TYR A 213 -6.74 12.23 0.79
N GLY A 214 -7.83 11.90 1.49
CA GLY A 214 -8.23 10.54 1.82
C GLY A 214 -8.51 10.32 3.31
N THR A 215 -8.20 9.13 3.81
CA THR A 215 -8.36 8.74 5.22
C THR A 215 -7.05 8.22 5.79
N GLY A 216 -7.05 7.93 7.09
CA GLY A 216 -5.95 7.23 7.74
C GLY A 216 -5.06 8.17 8.53
N VAL A 217 -3.76 7.86 8.56
CA VAL A 217 -2.80 8.60 9.38
C VAL A 217 -2.01 9.61 8.54
N TYR A 218 -2.04 10.84 8.99
CA TYR A 218 -1.33 12.00 8.47
C TYR A 218 -0.21 12.35 9.43
N ALA A 219 1.02 12.48 8.91
CA ALA A 219 2.14 12.95 9.71
C ALA A 219 2.35 14.44 9.45
N PHE A 220 2.50 15.22 10.51
CA PHE A 220 2.84 16.63 10.43
C PHE A 220 4.26 16.82 10.93
N PHE A 221 5.00 17.70 10.25
CA PHE A 221 6.31 18.16 10.66
C PHE A 221 6.29 19.68 10.69
N GLY A 222 6.46 20.26 11.87
CA GLY A 222 6.63 21.69 12.06
C GLY A 222 8.07 21.99 12.40
N ALA A 223 8.63 23.02 11.78
CA ALA A 223 9.93 23.56 12.16
C ALA A 223 9.87 25.08 12.23
N ALA A 224 10.53 25.65 13.22
CA ALA A 224 10.55 27.09 13.40
C ALA A 224 11.85 27.59 14.02
N VAL A 225 12.18 28.81 13.65
CA VAL A 225 13.34 29.55 14.10
C VAL A 225 12.85 30.78 14.84
N MET A 226 13.38 30.99 16.03
CA MET A 226 13.04 32.17 16.84
C MET A 226 14.04 33.29 16.62
N GLU A 227 13.69 34.51 17.03
CA GLU A 227 14.63 35.65 16.96
C GLU A 227 15.93 35.43 17.76
N SER A 228 15.88 34.62 18.82
CA SER A 228 17.05 34.24 19.60
C SER A 228 18.03 33.32 18.84
N GLY A 229 17.62 32.81 17.67
CA GLY A 229 18.35 31.83 16.87
C GLY A 229 18.21 30.39 17.35
N ALA A 230 17.39 30.13 18.38
CA ALA A 230 17.04 28.77 18.75
C ALA A 230 16.00 28.19 17.76
N GLU A 231 16.08 26.88 17.57
CA GLU A 231 15.21 26.12 16.67
C GLU A 231 14.25 25.27 17.52
N CYS A 232 12.99 25.21 17.09
CA CYS A 232 11.96 24.34 17.62
C CYS A 232 11.45 23.49 16.46
N SER A 233 11.54 22.17 16.57
CA SER A 233 10.88 21.25 15.64
C SER A 233 9.92 20.35 16.39
N ALA A 234 8.84 19.97 15.75
CA ALA A 234 7.87 19.05 16.29
C ALA A 234 7.31 18.18 15.18
N SER A 235 7.12 16.91 15.48
CA SER A 235 6.38 16.00 14.60
C SER A 235 5.30 15.29 15.39
N PHE A 236 4.16 15.07 14.75
CA PHE A 236 3.04 14.34 15.34
C PHE A 236 2.21 13.69 14.24
N ALA A 237 1.34 12.76 14.64
CA ALA A 237 0.44 12.09 13.74
C ALA A 237 -1.02 12.35 14.12
N ILE A 238 -1.86 12.51 13.10
CA ILE A 238 -3.30 12.63 13.24
C ILE A 238 -3.95 11.47 12.49
N LYS A 239 -4.98 10.86 13.09
CA LYS A 239 -5.77 9.79 12.47
C LYS A 239 -7.18 10.28 12.19
N LEU A 240 -7.56 10.31 10.93
CA LEU A 240 -8.94 10.61 10.53
C LEU A 240 -9.81 9.37 10.74
N ASP A 241 -10.84 9.47 11.57
CA ASP A 241 -11.77 8.36 11.85
C ASP A 241 -12.82 8.23 10.74
N LYS A 242 -12.38 7.79 9.56
CA LYS A 242 -13.23 7.55 8.39
C LYS A 242 -12.84 6.24 7.71
N PRO A 243 -13.78 5.39 7.27
CA PRO A 243 -13.46 4.15 6.61
C PRO A 243 -12.72 4.38 5.29
N ALA A 244 -11.59 3.70 5.09
CA ALA A 244 -10.79 3.79 3.87
C ALA A 244 -11.61 3.60 2.58
N LEU A 245 -12.53 2.64 2.58
CA LEU A 245 -13.37 2.29 1.43
C LEU A 245 -14.44 3.34 1.09
N GLU A 246 -14.63 4.36 1.94
CA GLU A 246 -15.53 5.48 1.63
C GLU A 246 -14.82 6.60 0.86
N THR A 247 -13.50 6.53 0.68
CA THR A 247 -12.74 7.51 -0.10
C THR A 247 -12.34 6.99 -1.47
N PRO A 248 -12.36 7.84 -2.52
CA PRO A 248 -11.92 7.46 -3.85
C PRO A 248 -10.50 6.87 -3.87
N ILE A 249 -9.59 7.47 -3.08
CA ILE A 249 -8.20 7.02 -2.98
C ILE A 249 -8.11 5.66 -2.29
N GLY A 250 -8.86 5.43 -1.21
CA GLY A 250 -8.88 4.13 -0.53
C GLY A 250 -9.49 3.01 -1.39
N ILE A 251 -10.53 3.30 -2.16
CA ILE A 251 -11.09 2.36 -3.15
C ILE A 251 -10.06 2.03 -4.23
N ALA A 252 -9.41 3.04 -4.81
CA ALA A 252 -8.38 2.85 -5.84
C ALA A 252 -7.17 2.06 -5.30
N ALA A 253 -6.74 2.33 -4.07
CA ALA A 253 -5.66 1.59 -3.40
C ALA A 253 -6.04 0.12 -3.15
N ALA A 254 -7.25 -0.14 -2.67
CA ALA A 254 -7.75 -1.50 -2.48
C ALA A 254 -7.85 -2.25 -3.82
N ALA A 255 -8.37 -1.60 -4.86
CA ALA A 255 -8.47 -2.16 -6.20
C ALA A 255 -7.09 -2.48 -6.80
N THR A 256 -6.12 -1.57 -6.69
CA THR A 256 -4.75 -1.80 -7.20
C THR A 256 -4.04 -2.92 -6.44
N ALA A 257 -4.21 -3.00 -5.12
CA ALA A 257 -3.71 -4.13 -4.32
C ALA A 257 -4.34 -5.46 -4.78
N ALA A 258 -5.66 -5.48 -4.99
CA ALA A 258 -6.38 -6.65 -5.45
C ALA A 258 -5.96 -7.07 -6.87
N ILE A 259 -5.81 -6.13 -7.82
CA ILE A 259 -5.30 -6.38 -9.17
C ILE A 259 -3.89 -7.00 -9.11
N GLY A 260 -3.02 -6.48 -8.24
CA GLY A 260 -1.70 -7.06 -8.02
C GLY A 260 -1.74 -8.52 -7.56
N ALA A 261 -2.66 -8.85 -6.63
CA ALA A 261 -2.87 -10.21 -6.15
C ALA A 261 -3.44 -11.13 -7.25
N VAL A 262 -4.47 -10.67 -7.98
CA VAL A 262 -5.10 -11.41 -9.09
C VAL A 262 -4.11 -11.63 -10.23
N ALA A 263 -3.32 -10.63 -10.59
CA ALA A 263 -2.27 -10.73 -11.59
C ALA A 263 -1.23 -11.81 -11.21
N ALA A 264 -0.80 -11.83 -9.94
CA ALA A 264 0.09 -12.86 -9.44
C ALA A 264 -0.54 -14.26 -9.56
N ALA A 265 -1.83 -14.40 -9.26
CA ALA A 265 -2.58 -15.64 -9.43
C ALA A 265 -2.75 -16.04 -10.90
N GLY A 266 -3.03 -15.10 -11.81
CA GLY A 266 -3.15 -15.35 -13.25
C GLY A 266 -1.84 -15.86 -13.86
N VAL A 267 -0.71 -15.24 -13.48
CA VAL A 267 0.63 -15.72 -13.86
C VAL A 267 0.89 -17.11 -13.30
N ALA A 268 0.39 -17.39 -12.08
CA ALA A 268 0.48 -18.73 -11.49
C ALA A 268 -0.29 -19.78 -12.28
N ILE A 269 -1.55 -19.50 -12.60
CA ILE A 269 -2.43 -20.39 -13.37
C ILE A 269 -1.85 -20.66 -14.76
N ASN A 270 -1.34 -19.64 -15.46
CA ASN A 270 -0.71 -19.84 -16.76
C ASN A 270 0.56 -20.70 -16.66
N GLY A 271 1.38 -20.48 -15.62
CA GLY A 271 2.55 -21.32 -15.34
C GLY A 271 2.20 -22.78 -15.04
N ILE A 272 1.07 -23.01 -14.37
CA ILE A 272 0.51 -24.36 -14.12
C ILE A 272 0.04 -24.99 -15.43
N ARG A 273 -0.65 -24.24 -16.31
CA ARG A 273 -1.10 -24.73 -17.64
C ARG A 273 0.07 -25.09 -18.56
N GLU A 274 1.13 -24.28 -18.61
CA GLU A 274 2.36 -24.67 -19.34
C GLU A 274 2.97 -25.94 -18.75
N GLY A 275 2.94 -26.07 -17.43
CA GLY A 275 3.42 -27.23 -16.70
C GLY A 275 2.62 -28.49 -16.95
N SER A 276 1.29 -28.41 -16.95
CA SER A 276 0.41 -29.53 -17.26
C SER A 276 0.58 -29.97 -18.71
N GLY A 277 0.80 -29.05 -19.65
CA GLY A 277 1.16 -29.39 -21.03
C GLY A 277 2.47 -30.17 -21.15
N LEU A 278 3.49 -29.79 -20.38
CA LEU A 278 4.78 -30.52 -20.32
C LEU A 278 4.62 -31.91 -19.72
N VAL A 279 3.79 -32.03 -18.68
CA VAL A 279 3.55 -33.28 -17.97
C VAL A 279 2.66 -34.22 -18.77
N GLY A 280 1.57 -33.73 -19.37
CA GLY A 280 0.69 -34.50 -20.25
C GLY A 280 1.40 -34.96 -21.52
N GLY A 281 2.25 -34.11 -22.12
CA GLY A 281 3.09 -34.52 -23.24
C GLY A 281 4.09 -35.63 -22.89
N LEU A 282 4.55 -35.69 -21.63
CA LEU A 282 5.37 -36.80 -21.12
C LEU A 282 4.52 -38.07 -20.94
N GLU A 283 3.31 -37.95 -20.39
CA GLU A 283 2.39 -39.08 -20.23
C GLU A 283 1.95 -39.68 -21.56
N ASP A 284 1.63 -38.88 -22.57
CA ASP A 284 1.32 -39.35 -23.92
C ASP A 284 2.50 -40.11 -24.54
N HIS A 285 3.73 -39.68 -24.25
CA HIS A 285 4.93 -40.36 -24.71
C HIS A 285 5.20 -41.67 -23.98
N LEU A 286 4.90 -41.70 -22.69
CA LEU A 286 5.15 -42.86 -21.84
C LEU A 286 3.99 -43.87 -21.88
N GLY A 287 2.76 -43.46 -22.20
CA GLY A 287 1.59 -44.34 -22.30
C GLY A 287 1.70 -45.39 -23.41
N GLY A 288 2.60 -45.20 -24.39
CA GLY A 288 2.99 -46.24 -25.34
C GLY A 288 3.90 -47.34 -24.75
N LEU A 289 4.46 -47.10 -23.57
CA LEU A 289 5.29 -48.04 -22.80
C LEU A 289 4.46 -48.46 -21.58
N GLY A 290 3.84 -49.65 -21.64
CA GLY A 290 2.84 -50.13 -20.67
C GLY A 290 3.02 -49.60 -19.23
N THR A 291 1.96 -49.01 -18.69
CA THR A 291 1.93 -48.35 -17.39
C THR A 291 2.50 -49.25 -16.29
N PRO A 292 3.52 -48.80 -15.52
CA PRO A 292 3.92 -49.53 -14.34
C PRO A 292 2.73 -49.55 -13.34
N PRO A 293 2.56 -50.64 -12.59
CA PRO A 293 1.44 -50.77 -11.66
C PRO A 293 1.45 -49.61 -10.67
N SER A 294 0.28 -48.96 -10.56
CA SER A 294 0.00 -47.82 -9.69
C SER A 294 0.52 -48.07 -8.28
N ALA A 295 1.57 -47.35 -7.89
CA ALA A 295 1.88 -47.14 -6.48
C ALA A 295 0.92 -46.05 -5.99
N GLY A 296 -0.10 -46.44 -5.22
CA GLY A 296 -1.23 -45.61 -4.78
C GLY A 296 -0.84 -44.37 -3.98
N GLY A 297 -0.40 -43.32 -4.68
CA GLY A 297 -0.21 -41.99 -4.14
C GLY A 297 -1.28 -41.06 -4.69
N ASP A 298 -1.95 -40.37 -3.78
CA ASP A 298 -3.04 -39.44 -4.03
C ASP A 298 -2.70 -38.46 -5.17
N THR A 299 -3.44 -38.56 -6.26
CA THR A 299 -3.37 -37.62 -7.37
C THR A 299 -4.23 -36.41 -7.04
N TYR A 300 -3.61 -35.35 -6.56
CA TYR A 300 -4.22 -34.01 -6.54
C TYR A 300 -4.61 -33.63 -7.98
N THR A 301 -5.90 -33.40 -8.21
CA THR A 301 -6.43 -32.95 -9.50
C THR A 301 -6.14 -31.46 -9.68
N ASP A 302 -6.01 -30.99 -10.92
CA ASP A 302 -5.76 -29.57 -11.19
C ASP A 302 -6.94 -28.67 -10.73
N GLU A 303 -8.12 -29.25 -10.51
CA GLU A 303 -9.29 -28.61 -9.89
C GLU A 303 -9.07 -28.28 -8.41
N GLU A 304 -8.35 -29.11 -7.64
CA GLU A 304 -8.09 -28.84 -6.22
C GLU A 304 -7.15 -27.64 -6.01
N ILE A 305 -6.18 -27.45 -6.90
CA ILE A 305 -5.22 -26.33 -6.78
C ILE A 305 -5.85 -25.03 -7.29
N GLY A 306 -6.60 -25.09 -8.40
CA GLY A 306 -7.39 -23.96 -8.88
C GLY A 306 -8.47 -23.55 -7.87
N GLY A 307 -9.17 -24.53 -7.29
CA GLY A 307 -10.14 -24.33 -6.21
C GLY A 307 -9.51 -23.71 -4.98
N ALA A 308 -8.38 -24.24 -4.48
CA ALA A 308 -7.74 -23.67 -3.29
C ALA A 308 -7.24 -22.23 -3.47
N VAL A 309 -6.89 -21.81 -4.70
CA VAL A 309 -6.53 -20.40 -4.98
C VAL A 309 -7.78 -19.54 -5.12
N MET A 310 -8.85 -20.05 -5.74
CA MET A 310 -10.11 -19.31 -5.87
C MET A 310 -10.84 -19.19 -4.53
N ASP A 311 -10.93 -20.26 -3.74
CA ASP A 311 -11.47 -20.26 -2.37
C ASP A 311 -10.71 -19.25 -1.50
N ALA A 312 -9.37 -19.20 -1.61
CA ALA A 312 -8.56 -18.22 -0.87
C ALA A 312 -8.76 -16.77 -1.36
N LEU A 313 -9.21 -16.56 -2.60
CA LEU A 313 -9.59 -15.25 -3.11
C LEU A 313 -11.04 -14.88 -2.74
N GLU A 314 -11.93 -15.86 -2.63
CA GLU A 314 -13.34 -15.71 -2.24
C GLU A 314 -13.48 -15.42 -0.74
N ASP A 315 -12.56 -15.92 0.08
CA ASP A 315 -12.45 -15.62 1.52
C ASP A 315 -11.74 -14.28 1.84
N LEU A 316 -11.22 -13.55 0.84
CA LEU A 316 -10.72 -12.20 1.08
C LEU A 316 -11.92 -11.31 1.45
N PRO A 317 -11.81 -10.45 2.48
CA PRO A 317 -12.88 -9.56 2.91
C PRO A 317 -13.00 -8.39 1.93
N ILE A 318 -13.36 -8.67 0.68
CA ILE A 318 -13.81 -7.69 -0.28
C ILE A 318 -15.26 -7.47 0.09
N GLY A 319 -15.52 -6.52 1.00
CA GLY A 319 -16.87 -6.23 1.47
C GLY A 319 -17.80 -6.02 0.27
N GLU A 320 -18.90 -6.78 0.21
CA GLU A 320 -19.97 -6.50 -0.75
C GLU A 320 -20.38 -5.04 -0.55
N PRO A 321 -20.41 -4.19 -1.60
CA PRO A 321 -20.89 -2.83 -1.48
C PRO A 321 -22.37 -2.89 -1.11
N THR A 322 -22.68 -2.74 0.18
CA THR A 322 -24.05 -2.69 0.67
C THR A 322 -24.64 -1.31 0.36
N GLY A 323 -25.16 -1.16 -0.85
CA GLY A 323 -25.95 -0.01 -1.30
C GLY A 323 -26.89 -0.42 -2.43
N THR A 324 -28.18 -0.55 -2.13
CA THR A 324 -29.25 -0.99 -3.04
C THR A 324 -29.46 -0.05 -4.24
N PRO A 325 -29.74 -0.54 -5.47
CA PRO A 325 -29.84 0.26 -6.71
C PRO A 325 -31.30 0.73 -6.99
N PRO A 326 -31.54 1.56 -8.04
CA PRO A 326 -31.80 0.98 -9.35
C PRO A 326 -31.19 1.76 -10.52
N GLY A 327 -30.48 1.05 -11.39
CA GLY A 327 -30.15 1.44 -12.74
C GLY A 327 -29.58 0.21 -13.43
N GLU A 328 -30.22 -0.26 -14.51
CA GLU A 328 -29.80 -1.44 -15.28
C GLU A 328 -28.30 -1.38 -15.59
N VAL A 329 -27.54 -2.33 -15.07
CA VAL A 329 -26.15 -2.58 -15.48
C VAL A 329 -26.20 -3.63 -16.58
N PRO A 330 -25.58 -3.41 -17.75
CA PRO A 330 -25.54 -4.42 -18.81
C PRO A 330 -24.64 -5.59 -18.39
N ASP A 331 -25.10 -6.80 -18.66
CA ASP A 331 -24.35 -8.02 -18.39
C ASP A 331 -23.09 -8.11 -19.26
N THR A 332 -22.02 -8.63 -18.65
CA THR A 332 -20.71 -9.04 -19.21
C THR A 332 -19.67 -7.94 -19.49
N TYR A 333 -18.81 -7.69 -18.50
CA TYR A 333 -17.47 -7.11 -18.73
C TYR A 333 -16.49 -8.24 -19.08
N THR A 334 -15.69 -8.01 -20.12
CA THR A 334 -14.60 -8.91 -20.51
C THR A 334 -13.30 -8.51 -19.83
N ASP A 335 -12.34 -9.44 -19.66
CA ASP A 335 -11.03 -9.21 -19.00
C ASP A 335 -10.21 -8.05 -19.60
N GLU A 336 -10.56 -7.54 -20.79
CA GLU A 336 -9.94 -6.36 -21.41
C GLU A 336 -10.49 -5.01 -20.88
N GLU A 337 -11.71 -4.97 -20.32
CA GLU A 337 -12.33 -3.72 -19.82
C GLU A 337 -11.89 -3.34 -18.40
N ILE A 338 -11.54 -4.33 -17.57
CA ILE A 338 -11.12 -4.08 -16.18
C ILE A 338 -9.78 -3.32 -16.12
N GLY A 339 -8.89 -3.58 -17.08
CA GLY A 339 -7.62 -2.85 -17.21
C GLY A 339 -7.78 -1.42 -17.77
N GLY A 340 -8.81 -1.18 -18.58
CA GLY A 340 -9.12 0.14 -19.14
C GLY A 340 -9.79 1.06 -18.10
N ALA A 341 -10.79 0.55 -17.38
CA ALA A 341 -11.53 1.32 -16.39
C ALA A 341 -10.65 1.83 -15.22
N ALA A 342 -9.63 1.06 -14.82
CA ALA A 342 -8.69 1.48 -13.79
C ALA A 342 -7.72 2.58 -14.27
N MET A 343 -7.37 2.60 -15.56
CA MET A 343 -6.50 3.63 -16.15
C MET A 343 -7.28 4.92 -16.46
N ASP A 344 -8.52 4.82 -16.94
CA ASP A 344 -9.41 5.97 -17.14
C ASP A 344 -9.75 6.65 -15.81
N ALA A 345 -9.98 5.87 -14.74
CA ALA A 345 -10.20 6.42 -13.39
C ALA A 345 -8.96 7.10 -12.78
N LEU A 346 -7.74 6.79 -13.27
CA LEU A 346 -6.49 7.45 -12.89
C LEU A 346 -6.23 8.72 -13.70
N GLU A 347 -6.72 8.81 -14.94
CA GLU A 347 -6.64 10.00 -15.80
C GLU A 347 -7.61 11.11 -15.37
N ASP A 348 -8.74 10.76 -14.75
CA ASP A 348 -9.74 11.70 -14.22
C ASP A 348 -9.51 12.13 -12.76
N LEU A 349 -8.41 11.69 -12.11
CA LEU A 349 -8.04 12.24 -10.82
C LEU A 349 -7.69 13.73 -11.00
N PRO A 350 -8.33 14.66 -10.25
CA PRO A 350 -7.95 16.05 -10.28
C PRO A 350 -6.53 16.15 -9.70
N ILE A 351 -5.53 16.21 -10.57
CA ILE A 351 -4.21 16.72 -10.21
C ILE A 351 -4.46 18.19 -9.90
N GLY A 352 -4.68 18.47 -8.61
CA GLY A 352 -5.04 19.80 -8.14
C GLY A 352 -4.03 20.83 -8.65
N GLU A 353 -4.50 21.72 -9.53
CA GLU A 353 -3.93 23.05 -9.58
C GLU A 353 -4.12 23.61 -8.17
N ALA A 354 -3.00 23.89 -7.48
CA ALA A 354 -3.00 24.59 -6.21
C ALA A 354 -3.85 25.86 -6.40
N GLY A 355 -5.05 25.85 -5.82
CA GLY A 355 -5.98 26.95 -5.93
C GLY A 355 -5.34 28.20 -5.35
N ASP A 356 -5.24 29.24 -6.16
CA ASP A 356 -4.95 30.59 -5.71
C ASP A 356 -6.06 30.98 -4.72
N GLY A 357 -5.73 30.93 -3.43
CA GLY A 357 -6.61 31.19 -2.30
C GLY A 357 -7.05 32.65 -2.29
N THR A 358 -8.02 32.98 -3.13
CA THR A 358 -8.63 34.30 -3.17
C THR A 358 -9.76 34.37 -2.14
N GLY A 359 -9.40 34.87 -0.96
CA GLY A 359 -10.24 35.67 -0.06
C GLY A 359 -11.68 35.22 0.16
N ALA A 360 -11.89 34.34 1.13
CA ALA A 360 -13.18 34.23 1.81
C ALA A 360 -13.39 35.48 2.68
N ASP A 361 -14.18 36.41 2.16
CA ASP A 361 -14.65 37.62 2.83
C ASP A 361 -15.58 37.22 3.99
N THR A 362 -15.00 36.95 5.16
CA THR A 362 -15.76 36.71 6.39
C THR A 362 -16.19 38.05 6.98
N SER A 363 -17.45 38.42 6.76
CA SER A 363 -18.07 39.55 7.45
C SER A 363 -17.99 39.35 8.98
N PRO A 364 -17.52 40.35 9.74
CA PRO A 364 -17.43 40.22 11.19
C PRO A 364 -18.83 40.18 11.80
N THR A 365 -19.11 39.14 12.57
CA THR A 365 -20.27 39.07 13.43
C THR A 365 -20.13 40.17 14.49
N GLN A 366 -21.02 41.17 14.46
CA GLN A 366 -21.01 42.25 15.45
C GLN A 366 -21.24 41.72 16.87
N PRO A 367 -20.61 42.33 17.89
CA PRO A 367 -20.80 41.94 19.27
C PRO A 367 -22.21 42.33 19.73
N VAL A 368 -22.92 41.36 20.30
CA VAL A 368 -24.21 41.56 20.96
C VAL A 368 -23.96 42.37 22.23
N GLU A 369 -24.50 43.58 22.26
CA GLU A 369 -24.55 44.48 23.41
C GLU A 369 -25.31 43.79 24.57
N PRO A 370 -24.77 43.72 25.80
CA PRO A 370 -25.52 43.19 26.92
C PRO A 370 -26.58 44.20 27.37
N ASP A 371 -27.85 43.79 27.25
CA ASP A 371 -29.00 44.51 27.76
C ASP A 371 -28.83 44.82 29.26
N GLY A 372 -28.72 46.11 29.56
CA GLY A 372 -28.77 46.64 30.91
C GLY A 372 -30.15 46.47 31.53
N THR A 373 -30.25 45.62 32.53
CA THR A 373 -31.24 45.70 33.62
C THR A 373 -30.43 45.74 34.91
N GLY A 374 -30.54 46.68 35.83
CA GLY A 374 -31.69 47.47 36.25
C GLY A 374 -31.76 47.29 37.78
N SER A 375 -31.40 48.32 38.53
CA SER A 375 -31.72 48.46 39.97
C SER A 375 -31.82 49.92 40.33
#